data_AF-A0A960B210-F1
#
_entry.id   AF-A0A960B210-F1
#
_cell.length_a   1.000
_cell.length_b   1.000
_cell.length_c   1.000
_cell.angle_alpha   90.00
_cell.angle_beta   90.00
_cell.angle_gamma   90.00
#
_symmetry.space_group_name_H-M   'P 1'
#
loop_
_entity.id
_entity.type
_entity.pdbx_description
1 polymer ?
#
loop_
_entity_poly.entity_id
_entity_poly.type
_entity_poly.pdbx_seq_one_letter_code
_entity_poly.pdbx_strand_id
1 'polypeptide(L)'
;MSRTAARRRADTKAPKAPRSPRPAATGRHERLLNVLHVLLVLAGVAAVGLATAGIGPDWLDGAGSVLIGTTFIWILAARTGGRAAVFMPLALAISVAAVVVDNGVLRSGAAVMVSAAGAALGVMATVPAPRFLAVVREVVLALVIAAVGAVAAVGLEPHLTLNRFYYATLVVALGLVVALVYRLGAGFHGIGTRGLVVIVVGGVGLAVALAYGELLRRYGTPGLVQSLVDAVHWMRVTLGGAPRPLQAFIGIPALAWGVHQRARRRQGWWACAFGVVATAPVATLVLDPWLPLRELLLAELYTLVVGLV
;
A
#
# COMPACT_ATOMS: atom_id res chain seq x y z
N MET A 1 47.17 -64.89 4.07
CA MET A 1 47.57 -63.81 5.01
C MET A 1 47.84 -62.56 4.18
N SER A 2 46.84 -61.75 3.81
CA SER A 2 46.20 -60.66 4.58
C SER A 2 47.09 -59.44 4.86
N ARG A 3 47.00 -58.40 4.02
CA ARG A 3 47.22 -56.99 4.40
C ARG A 3 46.16 -56.09 3.75
N THR A 4 44.90 -56.47 3.95
CA THR A 4 43.79 -55.52 4.04
C THR A 4 43.82 -54.90 5.45
N ALA A 5 43.43 -53.63 5.57
CA ALA A 5 43.19 -52.87 6.81
C ALA A 5 44.34 -51.99 7.35
N ALA A 6 44.45 -50.76 6.80
CA ALA A 6 44.92 -49.60 7.55
C ALA A 6 44.33 -48.26 7.02
N ARG A 7 43.04 -48.25 6.66
CA ARG A 7 42.26 -47.01 6.51
C ARG A 7 41.07 -47.07 7.46
N ARG A 8 41.34 -47.02 8.76
CA ARG A 8 40.34 -46.84 9.81
C ARG A 8 40.37 -45.37 10.28
N ARG A 9 39.26 -44.69 9.98
CA ARG A 9 38.57 -43.68 10.80
C ARG A 9 39.41 -42.52 11.33
N ALA A 10 39.52 -41.46 10.52
CA ALA A 10 39.44 -40.11 11.05
C ALA A 10 37.96 -39.78 11.28
N ASP A 11 37.49 -39.97 12.51
CA ASP A 11 36.24 -39.40 13.02
C ASP A 11 36.42 -37.87 13.17
N THR A 12 36.43 -37.15 12.05
CA THR A 12 36.17 -35.71 12.09
C THR A 12 34.67 -35.53 12.30
N LYS A 13 34.25 -35.48 13.57
CA LYS A 13 32.98 -34.88 13.97
C LYS A 13 32.90 -33.50 13.30
N ALA A 14 32.11 -33.39 12.24
CA ALA A 14 31.78 -32.10 11.65
C ALA A 14 31.29 -31.17 12.77
N PRO A 15 31.80 -29.93 12.88
CA PRO A 15 31.32 -29.00 13.88
C PRO A 15 29.82 -28.85 13.67
N LYS A 16 29.06 -29.22 14.70
CA LYS A 16 27.60 -29.14 14.71
C LYS A 16 27.27 -27.67 14.44
N ALA A 17 26.68 -27.39 13.27
CA ALA A 17 26.29 -26.03 12.91
C ALA A 17 25.54 -25.40 14.09
N PRO A 18 25.88 -24.18 14.52
CA PRO A 18 25.21 -23.54 15.64
C PRO A 18 23.72 -23.58 15.34
N ARG A 19 22.95 -24.27 16.20
CA ARG A 19 21.50 -24.29 16.10
C ARG A 19 21.07 -22.82 16.13
N SER A 20 20.45 -22.37 15.04
CA SER A 20 19.78 -21.08 14.99
C SER A 20 18.92 -20.96 16.26
N PRO A 21 19.03 -19.86 17.03
CA PRO A 21 18.22 -19.68 18.23
C PRO A 21 16.76 -19.95 17.85
N ARG A 22 16.12 -20.91 18.52
CA ARG A 22 14.66 -21.01 18.48
C ARG A 22 14.14 -19.62 18.86
N PRO A 23 13.20 -19.02 18.12
CA PRO A 23 12.62 -17.76 18.52
C PRO A 23 12.08 -17.92 19.94
N ALA A 24 12.66 -17.16 20.87
CA ALA A 24 12.17 -17.08 22.24
C ALA A 24 10.68 -16.70 22.19
N ALA A 25 9.93 -17.08 23.22
CA ALA A 25 8.48 -16.88 23.32
C ALA A 25 8.06 -15.39 23.42
N THR A 26 8.34 -14.57 22.40
CA THR A 26 7.89 -13.17 22.26
C THR A 26 6.45 -13.07 21.72
N GLY A 27 5.84 -14.20 21.37
CA GLY A 27 4.62 -14.24 20.57
C GLY A 27 3.32 -13.79 21.25
N ARG A 28 3.26 -13.62 22.58
CA ARG A 28 2.02 -13.16 23.25
C ARG A 28 1.87 -11.64 23.18
N HIS A 29 2.93 -10.90 23.49
CA HIS A 29 2.91 -9.44 23.46
C HIS A 29 2.69 -8.90 22.04
N GLU A 30 3.41 -9.45 21.06
CA GLU A 30 3.23 -9.10 19.64
C GLU A 30 1.81 -9.42 19.14
N ARG A 31 1.24 -10.56 19.54
CA ARG A 31 -0.16 -10.89 19.21
C ARG A 31 -1.14 -9.91 19.84
N LEU A 32 -0.97 -9.57 21.12
CA LEU A 32 -1.84 -8.61 21.80
C LEU A 32 -1.77 -7.23 21.14
N LEU A 33 -0.57 -6.78 20.76
CA LEU A 33 -0.41 -5.54 20.00
C LEU A 33 -1.11 -5.63 18.65
N ASN A 34 -0.95 -6.71 17.89
CA ASN A 34 -1.64 -6.86 16.61
C ASN A 34 -3.16 -6.85 16.76
N VAL A 35 -3.69 -7.55 17.77
CA VAL A 35 -5.13 -7.52 18.09
C VAL A 35 -5.56 -6.11 18.44
N LEU A 36 -4.79 -5.38 19.26
CA LEU A 36 -5.08 -3.98 19.58
C LEU A 36 -5.14 -3.12 18.32
N HIS A 37 -4.15 -3.20 17.43
CA HIS A 37 -4.15 -2.43 16.18
C HIS A 37 -5.39 -2.74 15.32
N VAL A 38 -5.77 -4.02 15.21
CA VAL A 38 -6.99 -4.41 14.48
C VAL A 38 -8.23 -3.83 15.13
N LEU A 39 -8.35 -3.90 16.46
CA LEU A 39 -9.48 -3.33 17.19
C LEU A 39 -9.57 -1.81 17.04
N LEU A 40 -8.45 -1.09 17.11
CA LEU A 40 -8.42 0.37 16.91
C LEU A 40 -8.84 0.75 15.49
N VAL A 41 -8.36 0.01 14.48
CA VAL A 41 -8.77 0.23 13.08
C VAL A 41 -10.25 -0.08 12.89
N LEU A 42 -10.75 -1.19 13.41
CA LEU A 42 -12.17 -1.55 13.31
C LEU A 42 -13.07 -0.51 14.02
N ALA A 43 -12.65 -0.05 15.20
CA ALA A 43 -13.36 1.01 15.91
C ALA A 43 -13.39 2.31 15.11
N GLY A 44 -12.27 2.71 14.50
CA GLY A 44 -12.22 3.89 13.65
C GLY A 44 -13.06 3.77 12.38
N VAL A 45 -13.03 2.62 11.71
CA VAL A 45 -13.87 2.34 10.53
C VAL A 45 -15.35 2.35 10.91
N ALA A 46 -15.71 1.76 12.05
CA ALA A 46 -17.07 1.80 12.56
C ALA A 46 -17.52 3.22 12.90
N ALA A 47 -16.65 4.04 13.51
CA ALA A 47 -16.94 5.44 13.81
C ALA A 47 -17.21 6.26 12.54
N VAL A 48 -16.33 6.17 11.53
CA VAL A 48 -16.55 6.82 10.23
C VAL A 48 -17.82 6.29 9.57
N GLY A 49 -18.04 4.97 9.56
CA GLY A 49 -19.22 4.35 8.96
C GLY A 49 -20.53 4.79 9.61
N LEU A 50 -20.59 4.87 10.94
CA LEU A 50 -21.75 5.36 11.68
C LEU A 50 -22.01 6.84 11.38
N ALA A 51 -20.97 7.67 11.37
CA ALA A 51 -21.09 9.08 11.01
C ALA A 51 -21.61 9.27 9.58
N THR A 52 -21.11 8.49 8.60
CA THR A 52 -21.63 8.53 7.22
C THR A 52 -23.08 8.09 7.09
N ALA A 53 -23.58 7.28 8.03
CA ALA A 53 -24.99 6.88 8.10
C ALA A 53 -25.86 7.93 8.85
N GLY A 54 -25.29 9.06 9.28
CA GLY A 54 -25.98 10.07 10.08
C GLY A 54 -26.23 9.64 11.53
N ILE A 55 -25.46 8.67 12.04
CA ILE A 55 -25.62 8.11 13.39
C ILE A 55 -24.47 8.60 14.28
N GLY A 56 -24.82 9.29 15.35
CA GLY A 56 -23.87 9.77 16.36
C GLY A 56 -23.58 11.27 16.25
N PRO A 57 -22.60 11.77 17.02
CA PRO A 57 -22.26 13.19 17.03
C PRO A 57 -21.37 13.58 15.85
N ASP A 58 -21.40 14.86 15.49
CA ASP A 58 -20.69 15.44 14.33
C ASP A 58 -19.15 15.35 14.39
N TRP A 59 -18.57 14.98 15.53
CA TRP A 59 -17.12 14.79 15.69
C TRP A 59 -16.67 13.33 15.49
N LEU A 60 -17.62 12.41 15.31
CA LEU A 60 -17.35 10.96 15.32
C LEU A 60 -16.52 10.51 14.11
N ASP A 61 -16.75 11.10 12.94
CA ASP A 61 -15.99 10.87 11.72
C ASP A 61 -14.52 11.30 11.88
N GLY A 62 -14.29 12.53 12.36
CA GLY A 62 -12.96 13.08 12.62
C GLY A 62 -12.21 12.25 13.66
N ALA A 63 -12.87 11.83 14.74
CA ALA A 63 -12.28 10.95 15.74
C ALA A 63 -11.89 9.58 15.15
N GLY A 64 -12.75 8.99 14.32
CA GLY A 64 -12.47 7.74 13.61
C GLY A 64 -11.28 7.87 12.67
N SER A 65 -11.21 8.95 11.90
CA SER A 65 -10.10 9.27 10.99
C SER A 65 -8.78 9.47 11.71
N VAL A 66 -8.77 10.23 12.82
CA VAL A 66 -7.60 10.42 13.68
C VAL A 66 -7.11 9.08 14.23
N LEU A 67 -8.02 8.21 14.67
CA LEU A 67 -7.71 6.91 15.22
C LEU A 67 -7.06 5.99 14.18
N ILE A 68 -7.64 5.89 12.98
CA ILE A 68 -7.08 5.07 11.88
C ILE A 68 -5.71 5.63 11.48
N GLY A 69 -5.60 6.94 11.23
CA GLY A 69 -4.36 7.56 10.77
C GLY A 69 -3.21 7.40 11.76
N THR A 70 -3.47 7.65 13.05
CA THR A 70 -2.50 7.44 14.12
C THR A 70 -2.07 5.98 14.21
N THR A 71 -3.03 5.06 14.13
CA THR A 71 -2.77 3.62 14.17
C THR A 71 -1.93 3.16 12.97
N PHE A 72 -2.21 3.67 11.76
CA PHE A 72 -1.45 3.34 10.55
C PHE A 72 0.00 3.80 10.64
N ILE A 73 0.24 5.03 11.12
CA ILE A 73 1.59 5.55 11.35
C ILE A 73 2.31 4.73 12.43
N TRP A 74 1.62 4.33 13.49
CA TRP A 74 2.18 3.46 14.52
C TRP A 74 2.64 2.11 13.92
N ILE A 75 1.76 1.41 13.20
CA ILE A 75 2.11 0.13 12.56
C ILE A 75 3.26 0.30 11.58
N LEU A 76 3.24 1.35 10.76
CA LEU A 76 4.26 1.61 9.75
C LEU A 76 5.63 1.88 10.40
N ALA A 77 5.67 2.69 11.46
CA ALA A 77 6.89 2.94 12.23
C ALA A 77 7.41 1.65 12.88
N ALA A 78 6.54 0.84 13.48
CA ALA A 78 6.92 -0.42 14.12
C ALA A 78 7.50 -1.42 13.11
N ARG A 79 6.88 -1.55 11.93
CA ARG A 79 7.32 -2.49 10.88
C ARG A 79 8.62 -2.11 10.19
N THR A 80 8.91 -0.81 10.12
CA THR A 80 10.07 -0.29 9.37
C THR A 80 11.27 0.00 10.27
N GLY A 81 11.23 -0.44 11.53
CA GLY A 81 12.28 -0.17 12.52
C GLY A 81 12.43 1.33 12.81
N GLY A 82 11.33 2.09 12.72
CA GLY A 82 11.26 3.50 13.11
C GLY A 82 10.98 3.66 14.60
N ARG A 83 11.05 4.90 15.08
CA ARG A 83 10.74 5.25 16.48
C ARG A 83 9.23 5.43 16.66
N ALA A 84 8.50 4.33 16.79
CA ALA A 84 7.03 4.35 16.94
C ALA A 84 6.57 5.28 18.08
N ALA A 85 7.29 5.29 19.19
CA ALA A 85 7.01 6.19 20.33
C ALA A 85 7.11 7.69 20.00
N VAL A 86 7.79 8.07 18.91
CA VAL A 86 7.90 9.47 18.45
C VAL A 86 6.87 9.76 17.36
N PHE A 87 6.74 8.85 16.39
CA PHE A 87 5.84 9.06 15.25
C PHE A 87 4.36 8.95 15.63
N MET A 88 4.01 8.08 16.58
CA MET A 88 2.63 7.93 17.06
C MET A 88 2.08 9.23 17.68
N PRO A 89 2.72 9.85 18.70
CA PRO A 89 2.19 11.08 19.29
C PRO A 89 2.23 12.25 18.29
N LEU A 90 3.22 12.30 17.39
CA LEU A 90 3.26 13.33 16.35
C LEU A 90 2.10 13.18 15.36
N ALA A 91 1.81 11.96 14.90
CA ALA A 91 0.68 11.68 14.03
C ALA A 91 -0.65 12.01 14.70
N LEU A 92 -0.79 11.67 15.98
CA LEU A 92 -1.96 12.02 16.78
C LEU A 92 -2.12 13.53 16.86
N ALA A 93 -1.06 14.25 17.24
CA ALA A 93 -1.09 15.71 17.37
C ALA A 93 -1.47 16.41 16.05
N ILE A 94 -0.85 16.00 14.94
CA ILE A 94 -1.14 16.57 13.61
C ILE A 94 -2.59 16.26 13.18
N SER A 95 -3.05 15.02 13.39
CA SER A 95 -4.41 14.62 12.99
C SER A 95 -5.47 15.32 13.83
N VAL A 96 -5.26 15.42 15.14
CA VAL A 96 -6.16 16.17 16.05
C VAL A 96 -6.16 17.65 15.67
N ALA A 97 -4.99 18.25 15.42
CA ALA A 97 -4.91 19.64 14.99
C ALA A 97 -5.67 19.88 13.68
N ALA A 98 -5.61 18.95 12.72
CA ALA A 98 -6.33 19.07 11.46
C ALA A 98 -7.87 19.10 11.65
N VAL A 99 -8.40 18.32 12.60
CA VAL A 99 -9.84 18.29 12.91
C VAL A 99 -10.26 19.49 13.75
N VAL A 100 -9.47 19.86 14.78
CA VAL A 100 -9.83 20.93 15.73
C VAL A 100 -9.69 22.33 15.14
N VAL A 101 -8.67 22.58 14.30
CA VAL A 101 -8.46 23.90 13.67
C VAL A 101 -9.49 24.16 12.57
N ASP A 102 -10.14 23.10 12.07
CA ASP A 102 -11.20 23.15 11.08
C ASP A 102 -10.87 23.94 9.81
N ASN A 103 -9.60 23.85 9.38
CA ASN A 103 -9.12 24.52 8.18
C ASN A 103 -9.11 23.52 7.01
N GLY A 104 -9.79 23.87 5.91
CA GLY A 104 -9.89 23.01 4.72
C GLY A 104 -8.54 22.59 4.13
N VAL A 105 -7.49 23.41 4.25
CA VAL A 105 -6.12 23.07 3.81
C VAL A 105 -5.49 22.03 4.72
N LEU A 106 -5.65 22.16 6.05
CA LEU A 106 -5.13 21.20 7.02
C LEU A 106 -5.85 19.85 6.90
N ARG A 107 -7.18 19.86 6.78
CA ARG A 107 -8.00 18.66 6.54
C ARG A 107 -7.59 17.95 5.25
N SER A 108 -7.41 18.69 4.15
CA SER A 108 -6.95 18.13 2.87
C SER A 108 -5.54 17.57 2.93
N GLY A 109 -4.61 18.28 3.59
CA GLY A 109 -3.25 17.81 3.82
C GLY A 109 -3.21 16.53 4.65
N ALA A 110 -3.98 16.49 5.74
CA ALA A 110 -4.12 15.30 6.59
C ALA A 110 -4.74 14.12 5.82
N ALA A 111 -5.75 14.36 4.97
CA ALA A 111 -6.36 13.37 4.10
C ALA A 111 -5.36 12.76 3.10
N VAL A 112 -4.50 13.59 2.50
CA VAL A 112 -3.40 13.11 1.64
C VAL A 112 -2.41 12.27 2.45
N MET A 113 -2.02 12.72 3.64
CA MET A 113 -1.05 12.02 4.48
C MET A 113 -1.58 10.67 4.98
N VAL A 114 -2.83 10.58 5.43
CA VAL A 114 -3.41 9.31 5.89
C VAL A 114 -3.63 8.33 4.73
N SER A 115 -4.06 8.82 3.56
CA SER A 115 -4.19 8.02 2.35
C SER A 115 -2.84 7.48 1.89
N ALA A 116 -1.80 8.33 1.89
CA ALA A 116 -0.45 7.93 1.52
C ALA A 116 0.15 6.94 2.53
N ALA A 117 -0.09 7.15 3.83
CA ALA A 117 0.31 6.22 4.88
C ALA A 117 -0.39 4.86 4.74
N GLY A 118 -1.69 4.84 4.43
CA GLY A 118 -2.45 3.61 4.16
C GLY A 118 -1.97 2.88 2.92
N ALA A 119 -1.71 3.61 1.83
CA ALA A 119 -1.15 3.06 0.60
C ALA A 119 0.23 2.44 0.82
N ALA A 120 1.10 3.14 1.56
CA ALA A 120 2.43 2.66 1.93
C ALA A 120 2.35 1.46 2.88
N LEU A 121 1.48 1.52 3.89
CA LEU A 121 1.26 0.43 4.83
C LEU A 121 0.74 -0.81 4.11
N GLY A 122 -0.17 -0.68 3.13
CA GLY A 122 -0.63 -1.79 2.31
C GLY A 122 0.53 -2.53 1.65
N VAL A 123 1.47 -1.81 1.02
CA VAL A 123 2.68 -2.40 0.42
C VAL A 123 3.58 -3.05 1.48
N MET A 124 3.84 -2.35 2.58
CA MET A 124 4.73 -2.81 3.66
C MET A 124 4.14 -3.94 4.50
N ALA A 125 2.81 -4.09 4.48
CA ALA A 125 2.08 -5.13 5.17
C ALA A 125 2.31 -6.50 4.54
N THR A 126 2.49 -6.54 3.22
CA THR A 126 2.62 -7.78 2.44
C THR A 126 3.75 -8.66 2.95
N VAL A 127 3.53 -9.98 2.92
CA VAL A 127 4.51 -11.01 3.27
C VAL A 127 5.05 -11.69 2.01
N PRO A 128 6.32 -12.14 1.96
CA PRO A 128 6.84 -12.86 0.81
C PRO A 128 6.05 -14.14 0.51
N ALA A 129 5.65 -14.36 -0.75
CA ALA A 129 4.78 -15.47 -1.12
C ALA A 129 5.28 -16.21 -2.38
N PRO A 130 5.60 -17.51 -2.31
CA PRO A 130 6.15 -18.24 -3.45
C PRO A 130 5.08 -18.77 -4.43
N ARG A 131 3.79 -18.80 -4.04
CA ARG A 131 2.69 -19.37 -4.84
C ARG A 131 1.76 -18.28 -5.34
N PHE A 132 1.20 -18.44 -6.54
CA PHE A 132 0.32 -17.46 -7.16
C PHE A 132 -0.86 -17.05 -6.25
N LEU A 133 -1.64 -18.01 -5.74
CA LEU A 133 -2.77 -17.70 -4.85
C LEU A 133 -2.36 -16.97 -3.56
N ALA A 134 -1.17 -17.26 -3.04
CA ALA A 134 -0.64 -16.54 -1.89
C ALA A 134 -0.25 -15.09 -2.28
N VAL A 135 0.32 -14.87 -3.46
CA VAL A 135 0.57 -13.53 -3.99
C VAL A 135 -0.73 -12.75 -4.16
N VAL A 136 -1.75 -13.37 -4.76
CA VAL A 136 -3.08 -12.75 -4.93
C VAL A 136 -3.65 -12.32 -3.58
N ARG A 137 -3.58 -13.18 -2.56
CA ARG A 137 -4.01 -12.84 -1.19
C ARG A 137 -3.28 -11.62 -0.65
N GLU A 138 -1.96 -11.54 -0.80
CA GLU A 138 -1.18 -10.40 -0.30
C GLU A 138 -1.52 -9.10 -1.05
N VAL A 139 -1.76 -9.16 -2.37
CA VAL A 139 -2.20 -8.01 -3.16
C VAL A 139 -3.57 -7.52 -2.70
N VAL A 140 -4.53 -8.45 -2.52
CA VAL A 140 -5.87 -8.11 -2.00
C VAL A 140 -5.77 -7.48 -0.61
N LEU A 141 -4.99 -8.05 0.30
CA LEU A 141 -4.79 -7.48 1.63
C LEU A 141 -4.17 -6.08 1.57
N ALA A 142 -3.21 -5.84 0.66
CA ALA A 142 -2.63 -4.52 0.48
C ALA A 142 -3.66 -3.47 0.01
N LEU A 143 -4.53 -3.85 -0.94
CA LEU A 143 -5.62 -2.98 -1.42
C LEU A 143 -6.65 -2.72 -0.32
N VAL A 144 -7.01 -3.72 0.50
CA VAL A 144 -7.91 -3.56 1.65
C VAL A 144 -7.34 -2.58 2.68
N ILE A 145 -6.06 -2.70 3.02
CA ILE A 145 -5.40 -1.77 3.96
C ILE A 145 -5.40 -0.35 3.39
N ALA A 146 -5.14 -0.20 2.10
CA ALA A 146 -5.20 1.10 1.43
C ALA A 146 -6.62 1.69 1.41
N ALA A 147 -7.64 0.85 1.19
CA ALA A 147 -9.05 1.25 1.25
C ALA A 147 -9.45 1.73 2.65
N VAL A 148 -8.93 1.11 3.71
CA VAL A 148 -9.16 1.59 5.09
C VAL A 148 -8.53 2.96 5.32
N GLY A 149 -7.32 3.19 4.80
CA GLY A 149 -6.69 4.52 4.82
C GLY A 149 -7.49 5.57 4.03
N ALA A 150 -8.12 5.16 2.94
CA ALA A 150 -9.02 5.99 2.16
C ALA A 150 -10.32 6.33 2.92
N VAL A 151 -10.93 5.37 3.62
CA VAL A 151 -12.08 5.62 4.50
C VAL A 151 -11.73 6.62 5.59
N ALA A 152 -10.53 6.53 6.17
CA ALA A 152 -10.06 7.54 7.12
C ALA A 152 -9.92 8.93 6.48
N ALA A 153 -9.58 9.03 5.20
CA ALA A 153 -9.54 10.31 4.51
C ALA A 153 -10.95 10.91 4.30
N VAL A 154 -11.99 10.08 4.18
CA VAL A 154 -13.39 10.54 4.07
C VAL A 154 -13.82 11.28 5.33
N GLY A 155 -13.58 10.72 6.52
CA GLY A 155 -13.97 11.35 7.79
C GLY A 155 -13.17 12.59 8.19
N LEU A 156 -12.23 13.04 7.35
CA LEU A 156 -11.60 14.36 7.48
C LEU A 156 -12.31 15.45 6.67
N GLU A 157 -13.33 15.07 5.88
CA GLU A 157 -14.10 15.93 4.97
C GLU A 157 -13.22 16.92 4.18
N PRO A 158 -12.24 16.41 3.41
CA PRO A 158 -11.28 17.26 2.75
C PRO A 158 -11.90 18.03 1.57
N HIS A 159 -11.38 19.23 1.32
CA HIS A 159 -11.80 20.07 0.20
C HIS A 159 -10.97 19.72 -1.03
N LEU A 160 -11.49 18.82 -1.88
CA LEU A 160 -10.69 18.18 -2.91
C LEU A 160 -11.08 18.54 -4.33
N THR A 161 -10.05 18.74 -5.16
CA THR A 161 -10.12 18.41 -6.58
C THR A 161 -9.49 17.03 -6.77
N LEU A 162 -10.27 16.02 -7.21
CA LEU A 162 -9.85 14.61 -7.24
C LEU A 162 -8.53 14.39 -7.97
N ASN A 163 -8.29 15.09 -9.09
CA ASN A 163 -7.01 14.99 -9.81
C ASN A 163 -5.81 15.47 -8.99
N ARG A 164 -5.90 16.61 -8.29
CA ARG A 164 -4.78 17.08 -7.45
C ARG A 164 -4.56 16.16 -6.26
N PHE A 165 -5.64 15.67 -5.66
CA PHE A 165 -5.57 14.71 -4.56
C PHE A 165 -4.90 13.40 -4.99
N TYR A 166 -5.26 12.89 -6.18
CA TYR A 166 -4.63 11.71 -6.79
C TYR A 166 -3.11 11.88 -6.89
N TYR A 167 -2.65 12.96 -7.53
CA TYR A 167 -1.22 13.19 -7.73
C TYR A 167 -0.48 13.43 -6.41
N ALA A 168 -1.05 14.23 -5.50
CA ALA A 168 -0.45 14.50 -4.21
C ALA A 168 -0.27 13.21 -3.40
N THR A 169 -1.34 12.41 -3.29
CA THR A 169 -1.31 11.12 -2.58
C THR A 169 -0.32 10.16 -3.21
N LEU A 170 -0.32 10.04 -4.54
CA LEU A 170 0.61 9.17 -5.25
C LEU A 170 2.07 9.56 -5.03
N VAL A 171 2.40 10.85 -5.16
CA VAL A 171 3.77 11.36 -4.98
C VAL A 171 4.24 11.17 -3.54
N VAL A 172 3.41 11.53 -2.56
CA VAL A 172 3.73 11.37 -1.14
C VAL A 172 3.88 9.89 -0.78
N ALA A 173 2.97 9.03 -1.23
CA ALA A 173 3.03 7.59 -0.98
C ALA A 173 4.26 6.95 -1.62
N LEU A 174 4.58 7.33 -2.87
CA LEU A 174 5.75 6.81 -3.57
C LEU A 174 7.04 7.26 -2.89
N GLY A 175 7.15 8.55 -2.52
CA GLY A 175 8.30 9.08 -1.78
C GLY A 175 8.48 8.37 -0.43
N LEU A 176 7.39 8.18 0.31
CA LEU A 176 7.38 7.46 1.58
C LEU A 176 7.84 6.01 1.41
N VAL A 177 7.25 5.27 0.47
CA VAL A 177 7.60 3.87 0.23
C VAL A 177 9.04 3.73 -0.26
N VAL A 178 9.52 4.61 -1.14
CA VAL A 178 10.93 4.61 -1.57
C VAL A 178 11.86 4.85 -0.38
N ALA A 179 11.56 5.81 0.49
CA ALA A 179 12.34 6.06 1.70
C ALA A 179 12.36 4.84 2.65
N LEU A 180 11.23 4.15 2.79
CA LEU A 180 11.13 2.94 3.62
C LEU A 180 11.87 1.75 3.00
N VAL A 181 11.70 1.51 1.69
CA VAL A 181 12.40 0.45 0.96
C VAL A 181 13.90 0.69 0.98
N TYR A 182 14.36 1.94 0.85
CA TYR A 182 15.76 2.29 0.96
C TYR A 182 16.37 1.80 2.29
N ARG A 183 15.65 1.96 3.40
CA ARG A 183 16.05 1.46 4.73
C ARG A 183 16.00 -0.07 4.83
N LEU A 184 14.95 -0.70 4.29
CA LEU A 184 14.70 -2.14 4.41
C LEU A 184 15.54 -3.01 3.45
N GLY A 185 15.89 -2.48 2.28
CA GLY A 185 16.52 -3.20 1.17
C GLY A 185 18.05 -3.24 1.17
N ALA A 186 18.70 -2.87 2.27
CA ALA A 186 20.15 -2.64 2.39
C ALA A 186 20.69 -1.41 1.62
N GLY A 187 19.85 -0.41 1.35
CA GLY A 187 20.22 0.80 0.60
C GLY A 187 20.60 0.53 -0.85
N PHE A 188 21.25 1.51 -1.51
CA PHE A 188 21.76 1.35 -2.88
C PHE A 188 22.81 0.23 -2.99
N HIS A 189 23.51 -0.09 -1.90
CA HIS A 189 24.54 -1.13 -1.85
C HIS A 189 23.98 -2.56 -1.99
N GLY A 190 22.69 -2.77 -1.69
CA GLY A 190 21.98 -4.04 -1.94
C GLY A 190 21.40 -4.16 -3.35
N ILE A 191 21.50 -3.11 -4.16
CA ILE A 191 20.95 -3.05 -5.51
C ILE A 191 21.96 -3.66 -6.48
N GLY A 192 21.76 -4.94 -6.78
CA GLY A 192 22.38 -5.51 -7.98
C GLY A 192 21.85 -4.80 -9.22
N THR A 193 22.55 -4.93 -10.34
CA THR A 193 22.15 -4.36 -11.65
C THR A 193 20.67 -4.57 -11.98
N ARG A 194 20.12 -5.74 -11.63
CA ARG A 194 18.70 -6.07 -11.82
C ARG A 194 17.75 -5.19 -11.00
N GLY A 195 18.08 -4.88 -9.76
CA GLY A 195 17.26 -3.99 -8.93
C GLY A 195 17.26 -2.56 -9.47
N LEU A 196 18.42 -2.09 -9.96
CA LEU A 196 18.53 -0.77 -10.59
C LEU A 196 17.68 -0.71 -11.86
N VAL A 197 17.71 -1.75 -12.69
CA VAL A 197 16.87 -1.84 -13.88
C VAL A 197 15.38 -1.77 -13.52
N VAL A 198 14.93 -2.48 -12.47
CA VAL A 198 13.53 -2.40 -12.00
C VAL A 198 13.16 -0.97 -11.59
N ILE A 199 14.05 -0.26 -10.87
CA ILE A 199 13.81 1.13 -10.45
C ILE A 199 13.75 2.07 -11.65
N VAL A 200 14.71 1.96 -12.57
CA VAL A 200 14.78 2.84 -13.75
C VAL A 200 13.61 2.57 -14.68
N VAL A 201 13.36 1.30 -15.04
CA VAL A 201 12.25 0.93 -15.93
C VAL A 201 10.90 1.24 -15.29
N GLY A 202 10.71 0.92 -14.02
CA GLY A 202 9.48 1.23 -13.29
C GLY A 202 9.26 2.74 -13.15
N GLY A 203 10.31 3.49 -12.80
CA GLY A 203 10.26 4.94 -12.65
C GLY A 203 10.01 5.66 -13.97
N VAL A 204 10.73 5.30 -15.03
CA VAL A 204 10.53 5.84 -16.38
C VAL A 204 9.16 5.44 -16.91
N GLY A 205 8.75 4.18 -16.78
CA GLY A 205 7.45 3.70 -17.23
C GLY A 205 6.30 4.44 -16.54
N LEU A 206 6.39 4.63 -15.22
CA LEU A 206 5.41 5.42 -14.47
C LEU A 206 5.41 6.89 -14.92
N ALA A 207 6.58 7.51 -15.06
CA ALA A 207 6.70 8.90 -15.50
C ALA A 207 6.09 9.09 -16.90
N VAL A 208 6.39 8.19 -17.84
CA VAL A 208 5.83 8.20 -19.20
C VAL A 208 4.31 8.02 -19.15
N ALA A 209 3.79 7.07 -18.36
CA ALA A 209 2.36 6.84 -18.27
C ALA A 209 1.60 8.04 -17.68
N LEU A 210 2.16 8.70 -16.66
CA LEU A 210 1.60 9.92 -16.09
C LEU A 210 1.69 11.10 -17.06
N ALA A 211 2.84 11.29 -17.71
CA ALA A 211 3.05 12.35 -18.69
C ALA A 211 2.11 12.18 -19.89
N TYR A 212 1.97 10.97 -20.41
CA TYR A 212 1.05 10.65 -21.49
C TYR A 212 -0.40 10.89 -21.11
N GLY A 213 -0.81 10.48 -19.90
CA GLY A 213 -2.15 10.76 -19.38
C GLY A 213 -2.43 12.27 -19.27
N GLU A 214 -1.45 13.06 -18.84
CA GLU A 214 -1.58 14.51 -18.74
C GLU A 214 -1.57 15.18 -20.13
N LEU A 215 -0.75 14.70 -21.06
CA LEU A 215 -0.74 15.16 -22.45
C LEU A 215 -2.08 14.90 -23.13
N LEU A 216 -2.67 13.71 -22.95
CA LEU A 216 -4.00 13.40 -23.46
C LEU A 216 -5.07 14.32 -22.87
N ARG A 217 -4.98 14.64 -21.58
CA ARG A 217 -5.95 15.53 -20.91
C ARG A 217 -5.85 16.99 -21.36
N ARG A 218 -4.65 17.47 -21.65
CA ARG A 218 -4.43 18.89 -22.02
C ARG A 218 -4.44 19.15 -23.52
N TYR A 219 -3.94 18.19 -24.31
CA TYR A 219 -3.65 18.36 -25.73
C TYR A 219 -4.21 17.23 -26.60
N GLY A 220 -4.97 16.29 -26.01
CA GLY A 220 -5.59 15.21 -26.77
C GLY A 220 -6.53 15.75 -27.83
N THR A 221 -6.50 15.16 -29.03
CA THR A 221 -7.45 15.52 -30.08
C THR A 221 -8.87 15.17 -29.63
N PRO A 222 -9.88 16.00 -29.93
CA PRO A 222 -11.25 15.77 -29.46
C PRO A 222 -11.78 14.37 -29.80
N GLY A 223 -11.47 13.85 -31.00
CA GLY A 223 -11.89 12.51 -31.42
C GLY A 223 -11.29 11.37 -30.59
N LEU A 224 -9.99 11.43 -30.27
CA LEU A 224 -9.33 10.40 -29.46
C LEU A 224 -9.85 10.42 -28.02
N VAL A 225 -9.99 11.61 -27.43
CA VAL A 225 -10.52 11.77 -26.08
C VAL A 225 -11.97 11.27 -26.03
N GLN A 226 -12.79 11.62 -27.03
CA GLN A 226 -14.17 11.16 -27.10
C GLN A 226 -14.27 9.64 -27.20
N SER A 227 -13.48 9.00 -28.07
CA SER A 227 -13.47 7.53 -28.19
C SER A 227 -13.09 6.82 -26.89
N LEU A 228 -12.13 7.38 -26.14
CA LEU A 228 -11.75 6.84 -24.83
C LEU A 228 -12.87 7.03 -23.79
N VAL A 229 -13.50 8.20 -23.75
CA VAL A 229 -14.62 8.48 -22.86
C VAL A 229 -15.82 7.58 -23.19
N ASP A 230 -16.13 7.40 -24.47
CA ASP A 230 -17.20 6.52 -24.95
C ASP A 230 -16.93 5.06 -24.57
N ALA A 231 -15.69 4.59 -24.71
CA ALA A 231 -15.30 3.25 -24.28
C ALA A 231 -15.47 3.06 -22.76
N VAL A 232 -15.06 4.04 -21.95
CA VAL A 232 -15.24 4.01 -20.50
C VAL A 232 -16.73 4.06 -20.14
N HIS A 233 -17.51 4.92 -20.79
CA HIS A 233 -18.94 5.01 -20.60
C HIS A 233 -19.64 3.70 -20.95
N TRP A 234 -19.28 3.09 -22.08
CA TRP A 234 -19.77 1.77 -22.47
C TRP A 234 -19.44 0.71 -21.41
N MET A 235 -18.21 0.65 -20.90
CA MET A 235 -17.85 -0.28 -19.83
C MET A 235 -18.67 -0.04 -18.56
N ARG A 236 -18.91 1.22 -18.17
CA ARG A 236 -19.73 1.54 -16.99
C ARG A 236 -21.18 1.11 -17.16
N VAL A 237 -21.78 1.37 -18.33
CA VAL A 237 -23.18 1.00 -18.62
C VAL A 237 -23.34 -0.51 -18.77
N THR A 238 -22.43 -1.18 -19.47
CA THR A 238 -22.55 -2.62 -19.80
C THR A 238 -21.99 -3.54 -18.71
N LEU A 239 -20.81 -3.22 -18.17
CA LEU A 239 -20.12 -4.05 -17.17
C LEU A 239 -20.36 -3.56 -15.74
N GLY A 240 -20.84 -2.33 -15.55
CA GLY A 240 -21.06 -1.75 -14.24
C GLY A 240 -19.81 -1.15 -13.60
N GLY A 241 -18.68 -1.09 -14.33
CA GLY A 241 -17.42 -0.48 -13.86
C GLY A 241 -16.31 -0.57 -14.91
N ALA A 242 -15.28 0.26 -14.78
CA ALA A 242 -14.14 0.31 -15.70
C ALA A 242 -12.82 0.12 -14.93
N PRO A 243 -11.88 -0.71 -15.43
CA PRO A 243 -10.59 -0.90 -14.80
C PRO A 243 -9.74 0.37 -14.87
N ARG A 244 -8.82 0.53 -13.91
CA ARG A 244 -7.90 1.66 -13.83
C ARG A 244 -6.57 1.31 -14.46
N PRO A 245 -6.21 1.91 -15.62
CA PRO A 245 -5.05 1.47 -16.40
C PRO A 245 -3.72 1.50 -15.63
N LEU A 246 -3.46 2.55 -14.86
CA LEU A 246 -2.20 2.66 -14.11
C LEU A 246 -2.08 1.62 -13.00
N GLN A 247 -3.17 1.35 -12.27
CA GLN A 247 -3.19 0.29 -11.27
C GLN A 247 -3.04 -1.09 -11.94
N ALA A 248 -3.81 -1.35 -13.00
CA ALA A 248 -3.83 -2.65 -13.68
C ALA A 248 -2.51 -2.99 -14.39
N PHE A 249 -1.91 -2.06 -15.13
CA PHE A 249 -0.73 -2.35 -15.95
C PHE A 249 0.61 -2.13 -15.24
N ILE A 250 0.64 -1.33 -14.18
CA ILE A 250 1.89 -0.99 -13.48
C ILE A 250 1.81 -1.43 -12.02
N GLY A 251 0.83 -0.92 -11.28
CA GLY A 251 0.77 -1.11 -9.83
C GLY A 251 0.65 -2.56 -9.40
N ILE A 252 -0.37 -3.25 -9.87
CA ILE A 252 -0.72 -4.61 -9.44
C ILE A 252 0.35 -5.62 -9.88
N PRO A 253 0.81 -5.61 -11.15
CA PRO A 253 1.93 -6.45 -11.58
C PRO A 253 3.19 -6.20 -10.75
N ALA A 254 3.55 -4.94 -10.49
CA ALA A 254 4.73 -4.60 -9.69
C ALA A 254 4.63 -5.11 -8.25
N LEU A 255 3.45 -4.97 -7.63
CA LEU A 255 3.21 -5.48 -6.28
C LEU A 255 3.25 -7.00 -6.24
N ALA A 256 2.55 -7.68 -7.15
CA ALA A 256 2.50 -9.13 -7.25
C ALA A 256 3.89 -9.74 -7.50
N TRP A 257 4.62 -9.18 -8.47
CA TRP A 257 5.98 -9.58 -8.80
C TRP A 257 6.93 -9.34 -7.62
N GLY A 258 6.84 -8.18 -6.97
CA GLY A 258 7.65 -7.87 -5.81
C GLY A 258 7.41 -8.84 -4.66
N VAL A 259 6.14 -9.13 -4.34
CA VAL A 259 5.76 -10.11 -3.31
C VAL A 259 6.32 -11.49 -3.63
N HIS A 260 6.23 -11.93 -4.89
CA HIS A 260 6.80 -13.19 -5.34
C HIS A 260 8.33 -13.22 -5.26
N GLN A 261 8.99 -12.16 -5.73
CA GLN A 261 10.44 -12.09 -5.77
C GLN A 261 11.05 -12.00 -4.38
N ARG A 262 10.41 -11.34 -3.41
CA ARG A 262 10.89 -11.28 -2.02
C ARG A 262 11.03 -12.66 -1.38
N ALA A 263 10.28 -13.67 -1.86
CA ALA A 263 10.43 -15.05 -1.37
C ALA A 263 11.76 -15.69 -1.79
N ARG A 264 12.43 -15.13 -2.81
CA ARG A 264 13.66 -15.67 -3.40
C ARG A 264 14.85 -14.71 -3.23
N ARG A 265 14.61 -13.39 -3.32
CA ARG A 265 15.64 -12.35 -3.32
C ARG A 265 15.16 -11.09 -2.60
N ARG A 266 16.03 -10.49 -1.78
CA ARG A 266 15.72 -9.23 -1.06
C ARG A 266 15.43 -8.03 -1.98
N GLN A 267 15.88 -8.08 -3.24
CA GLN A 267 15.64 -7.05 -4.27
C GLN A 267 14.16 -6.88 -4.63
N GLY A 268 13.29 -7.85 -4.30
CA GLY A 268 11.86 -7.76 -4.55
C GLY A 268 11.18 -6.56 -3.87
N TRP A 269 11.77 -5.98 -2.82
CA TRP A 269 11.27 -4.76 -2.20
C TRP A 269 11.21 -3.56 -3.15
N TRP A 270 12.16 -3.44 -4.09
CA TRP A 270 12.17 -2.34 -5.06
C TRP A 270 11.04 -2.47 -6.09
N ALA A 271 10.68 -3.69 -6.48
CA ALA A 271 9.48 -3.92 -7.30
C ALA A 271 8.20 -3.62 -6.50
N CYS A 272 8.12 -4.08 -5.24
CA CYS A 272 7.00 -3.73 -4.35
C CYS A 272 6.83 -2.21 -4.17
N ALA A 273 7.91 -1.43 -4.26
CA ALA A 273 7.82 0.02 -4.10
C ALA A 273 6.85 0.67 -5.12
N PHE A 274 6.91 0.22 -6.37
CA PHE A 274 5.98 0.64 -7.42
C PHE A 274 4.57 0.07 -7.24
N GLY A 275 4.41 -0.93 -6.38
CA GLY A 275 3.11 -1.41 -5.92
C GLY A 275 2.26 -0.33 -5.25
N VAL A 276 2.85 0.81 -4.83
CA VAL A 276 2.07 1.97 -4.38
C VAL A 276 1.17 2.53 -5.47
N VAL A 277 1.51 2.33 -6.75
CA VAL A 277 0.65 2.71 -7.89
C VAL A 277 -0.64 1.87 -7.88
N ALA A 278 -0.67 0.69 -7.26
CA ALA A 278 -1.89 -0.07 -7.02
C ALA A 278 -2.70 0.51 -5.86
N THR A 279 -2.04 0.83 -4.75
CA THR A 279 -2.72 1.15 -3.48
C THR A 279 -3.11 2.63 -3.33
N ALA A 280 -2.30 3.57 -3.81
CA ALA A 280 -2.58 5.00 -3.67
C ALA A 280 -3.87 5.46 -4.37
N PRO A 281 -4.21 4.98 -5.60
CA PRO A 281 -5.41 5.45 -6.30
C PRO A 281 -6.72 4.96 -5.67
N VAL A 282 -6.68 3.95 -4.78
CA VAL A 282 -7.85 3.49 -4.02
C VAL A 282 -8.50 4.66 -3.26
N ALA A 283 -7.69 5.59 -2.75
CA ALA A 283 -8.20 6.77 -2.04
C ALA A 283 -9.12 7.63 -2.90
N THR A 284 -8.76 7.83 -4.17
CA THR A 284 -9.56 8.64 -5.09
C THR A 284 -10.85 7.97 -5.53
N LEU A 285 -10.95 6.65 -5.42
CA LEU A 285 -12.21 5.94 -5.68
C LEU A 285 -13.19 6.12 -4.53
N VAL A 286 -12.70 5.93 -3.31
CA VAL A 286 -13.52 6.03 -2.09
C VAL A 286 -13.99 7.47 -1.85
N LEU A 287 -13.17 8.46 -2.22
CA LEU A 287 -13.49 9.89 -2.08
C LEU A 287 -14.33 10.46 -3.24
N ASP A 288 -14.68 9.68 -4.27
CA ASP A 288 -15.54 10.15 -5.37
C ASP A 288 -17.01 10.01 -4.95
N PRO A 289 -17.73 11.12 -4.66
CA PRO A 289 -19.09 11.06 -4.15
C PRO A 289 -20.10 10.60 -5.23
N TRP A 290 -19.71 10.65 -6.50
CA TRP A 290 -20.57 10.30 -7.64
C TRP A 290 -20.47 8.83 -8.02
N LEU A 291 -19.55 8.09 -7.40
CA LEU A 291 -19.29 6.70 -7.73
C LEU A 291 -20.05 5.77 -6.78
N PRO A 292 -21.07 5.03 -7.24
CA PRO A 292 -21.79 4.11 -6.37
C PRO A 292 -20.86 2.98 -5.92
N LEU A 293 -21.06 2.48 -4.70
CA LEU A 293 -20.21 1.46 -4.09
C LEU A 293 -20.03 0.22 -4.98
N ARG A 294 -21.10 -0.22 -5.66
CA ARG A 294 -21.04 -1.36 -6.61
C ARG A 294 -20.05 -1.10 -7.75
N GLU A 295 -20.09 0.10 -8.32
CA GLU A 295 -19.21 0.46 -9.43
C GLU A 295 -17.75 0.58 -8.97
N LEU A 296 -17.52 1.12 -7.77
CA LEU A 296 -16.20 1.14 -7.14
C LEU A 296 -15.63 -0.27 -6.99
N LEU A 297 -16.42 -1.19 -6.42
CA LEU A 297 -15.97 -2.57 -6.17
C LEU A 297 -15.69 -3.32 -7.48
N LEU A 298 -16.53 -3.13 -8.51
CA LEU A 298 -16.31 -3.72 -9.83
C LEU A 298 -15.08 -3.13 -10.51
N ALA A 299 -14.88 -1.81 -10.45
CA ALA A 299 -13.71 -1.15 -11.00
C ALA A 299 -12.41 -1.69 -10.39
N GLU A 300 -12.34 -1.84 -9.06
CA GLU A 300 -11.17 -2.43 -8.40
C GLU A 300 -11.02 -3.93 -8.71
N LEU A 301 -12.11 -4.69 -8.75
CA LEU A 301 -12.07 -6.10 -9.12
C LEU A 301 -11.51 -6.30 -10.54
N TYR A 302 -12.01 -5.54 -11.52
CA TYR A 302 -11.52 -5.61 -12.91
C TYR A 302 -10.06 -5.19 -13.00
N THR A 303 -9.67 -4.14 -12.28
CA THR A 303 -8.28 -3.69 -12.20
C THR A 303 -7.37 -4.80 -11.66
N LEU A 304 -7.80 -5.47 -10.58
CA LEU A 304 -7.09 -6.60 -9.98
C LEU A 304 -6.97 -7.78 -10.94
N VAL A 305 -8.06 -8.18 -11.59
CA VAL A 305 -8.07 -9.29 -12.54
C VAL A 305 -7.14 -8.99 -13.71
N VAL A 306 -7.25 -7.83 -14.34
CA VAL A 306 -6.41 -7.42 -15.47
C VAL A 306 -4.93 -7.35 -15.05
N GLY A 307 -4.62 -6.83 -13.88
CA GLY A 307 -3.23 -6.70 -13.43
C GLY A 307 -2.57 -7.98 -12.89
N LEU A 308 -3.33 -9.06 -12.70
CA LEU A 308 -2.79 -10.36 -12.30
C LEU A 308 -2.54 -11.31 -13.47
N VAL A 309 -3.07 -10.97 -14.66
CA VAL A 309 -2.91 -11.71 -15.92
C VAL A 309 -1.69 -11.20 -16.68
#